data_AF-A0A433JKV1-F1
#
_entry.id   AF-A0A433JKV1-F1
#
_cell.length_a   1.000
_cell.length_b   1.000
_cell.length_c   1.000
_cell.angle_alpha   90.00
_cell.angle_beta   90.00
_cell.angle_gamma   90.00
#
_symmetry.space_group_name_H-M   'P 1'
#
loop_
_entity.id
_entity.type
_entity.pdbx_description
1 polymer ?
#
loop_
_entity_poly.entity_id
_entity_poly.type
_entity_poly.pdbx_seq_one_letter_code
_entity_poly.pdbx_strand_id
1 'polypeptide(L)'
;MEKQVALLDKLSGFFFLSGLLISKLGFMTSRFKTAPFVILSLVLNLISLTAYLIGYIAWFLAALFYPDHPKKQDSWYGFAQFKEQYQGAAFLGAVATVICMAFPTILILASWLYTASNVMWLITEYHKYQNPVHEKNSSYSSEKQATYLRYAVLTTCSSVITTLIATIGFLFPQITFLTLLISVFLGNLLTLPALYFWGQYSFLDFKPDEGINQSYTTLCENLLLKEVQHTARLPVISEEEITCPLNLTPESSHAEVLDEEASLISPRTCL
;
A
#
# COMPACT_ATOMS: atom_id res chain seq x y z
N MET A 1 -23.89 -3.32 7.81
CA MET A 1 -22.94 -3.67 6.73
C MET A 1 -21.52 -3.86 7.24
N GLU A 2 -20.99 -3.01 8.12
CA GLU A 2 -19.62 -3.14 8.68
C GLU A 2 -19.27 -4.53 9.24
N LYS A 3 -20.18 -5.18 9.97
CA LYS A 3 -19.96 -6.55 10.48
C LYS A 3 -19.76 -7.59 9.38
N GLN A 4 -20.43 -7.44 8.24
CA GLN A 4 -20.29 -8.35 7.09
C GLN A 4 -18.96 -8.15 6.38
N VAL A 5 -18.52 -6.90 6.23
CA VAL A 5 -17.20 -6.55 5.67
C VAL A 5 -16.09 -7.13 6.54
N ALA A 6 -16.15 -6.90 7.86
CA ALA A 6 -15.18 -7.44 8.80
C ALA A 6 -15.13 -8.98 8.79
N LEU A 7 -16.28 -9.65 8.58
CA LEU A 7 -16.34 -11.10 8.45
C LEU A 7 -15.66 -11.55 7.15
N LEU A 8 -15.97 -10.92 6.02
CA LEU A 8 -15.39 -11.24 4.72
C LEU A 8 -13.87 -11.02 4.69
N ASP A 9 -13.37 -9.95 5.31
CA ASP A 9 -11.94 -9.67 5.43
C ASP A 9 -11.21 -10.67 6.34
N LYS A 10 -11.86 -11.08 7.43
CA LYS A 10 -11.32 -12.13 8.30
C LYS A 10 -11.30 -13.48 7.57
N LEU A 11 -12.35 -13.77 6.80
CA LEU A 11 -12.48 -14.99 6.03
C LEU A 11 -11.41 -15.05 4.92
N SER A 12 -11.23 -13.96 4.17
CA SER A 12 -10.22 -13.87 3.12
C SER A 12 -8.81 -14.05 3.71
N GLY A 13 -8.50 -13.36 4.81
CA GLY A 13 -7.23 -13.50 5.52
C GLY A 13 -6.96 -14.94 5.98
N PHE A 14 -7.97 -15.63 6.54
CA PHE A 14 -7.87 -17.03 6.95
C PHE A 14 -7.61 -17.97 5.76
N PHE A 15 -8.32 -17.78 4.65
CA PHE A 15 -8.12 -18.60 3.44
C PHE A 15 -6.77 -18.34 2.79
N PHE A 16 -6.28 -17.11 2.75
CA PHE A 16 -4.94 -16.80 2.27
C PHE A 16 -3.86 -17.46 3.13
N LEU A 17 -3.99 -17.42 4.45
CA LEU A 17 -3.05 -18.10 5.35
C LEU A 17 -3.09 -19.62 5.18
N SER A 18 -4.30 -20.18 5.15
CA SER A 18 -4.49 -21.63 4.98
C SER A 18 -3.93 -22.10 3.65
N GLY A 19 -4.22 -21.38 2.57
CA GLY A 19 -3.64 -21.62 1.24
C GLY A 19 -2.12 -21.61 1.27
N LEU A 20 -1.50 -20.63 1.93
CA LEU A 20 -0.05 -20.53 2.09
C LEU A 20 0.53 -21.73 2.84
N LEU A 21 -0.01 -22.08 4.01
CA LEU A 21 0.49 -23.20 4.82
C LEU A 21 0.35 -24.54 4.07
N ILE A 22 -0.80 -24.76 3.43
CA ILE A 22 -1.06 -25.97 2.64
C ILE A 22 -0.11 -26.04 1.44
N SER A 23 0.17 -24.92 0.76
CA SER A 23 1.13 -24.89 -0.35
C SER A 23 2.55 -25.28 0.08
N LYS A 24 2.98 -24.81 1.26
CA LYS A 24 4.30 -25.14 1.81
C LYS A 24 4.39 -26.62 2.17
N LEU A 25 3.31 -27.17 2.75
CA LEU A 25 3.23 -28.61 3.03
C LEU A 25 3.23 -29.44 1.73
N GLY A 26 2.49 -29.01 0.71
CA GLY A 26 2.50 -29.60 -0.63
C GLY A 26 3.90 -29.58 -1.26
N PHE A 27 4.62 -28.47 -1.11
CA PHE A 27 6.00 -28.35 -1.60
C PHE A 27 6.99 -29.24 -0.84
N MET A 28 6.86 -29.40 0.47
CA MET A 28 7.71 -30.31 1.24
C MET A 28 7.44 -31.77 0.90
N THR A 29 6.17 -32.14 0.76
CA THR A 29 5.77 -33.52 0.40
C THR A 29 6.23 -33.91 -1.01
N SER A 30 6.28 -32.98 -1.97
CA SER A 30 6.78 -33.27 -3.33
C SER A 30 8.25 -33.66 -3.39
N ARG A 31 9.04 -33.35 -2.36
CA ARG A 31 10.47 -33.72 -2.29
C ARG A 31 10.67 -35.21 -2.02
N PHE A 32 9.67 -35.88 -1.44
CA PHE A 32 9.67 -37.32 -1.29
C PHE A 32 9.21 -37.93 -2.62
N LYS A 33 10.16 -38.43 -3.42
CA LYS A 33 9.91 -38.99 -4.78
C LYS A 33 9.12 -40.31 -4.79
N THR A 34 8.52 -40.68 -3.68
CA THR A 34 7.68 -41.88 -3.53
C THR A 34 6.28 -41.60 -4.08
N ALA A 35 5.75 -42.51 -4.90
CA ALA A 35 4.46 -42.37 -5.58
C ALA A 35 3.29 -41.81 -4.73
N PRO A 36 3.04 -42.26 -3.48
CA PRO A 36 1.95 -41.70 -2.65
C PRO A 36 2.16 -40.23 -2.30
N PHE A 37 3.40 -39.79 -2.12
CA PHE A 37 3.71 -38.41 -1.75
C PHE A 37 3.60 -37.43 -2.92
N VAL A 38 3.81 -37.89 -4.15
CA VAL A 38 3.58 -37.08 -5.36
C VAL A 38 2.09 -36.79 -5.53
N ILE A 39 1.24 -37.81 -5.37
CA ILE A 39 -0.23 -37.65 -5.45
C ILE A 39 -0.71 -36.74 -4.31
N LEU A 40 -0.23 -36.96 -3.09
CA LEU A 40 -0.57 -36.11 -1.95
C LEU A 40 -0.18 -34.64 -2.19
N SER A 41 1.02 -34.39 -2.73
CA SER A 41 1.46 -33.03 -3.06
C SER A 41 0.53 -32.35 -4.08
N LEU A 42 0.12 -33.08 -5.12
CA LEU A 42 -0.83 -32.57 -6.12
C LEU A 42 -2.16 -32.17 -5.47
N VAL A 43 -2.71 -33.04 -4.63
CA VAL A 43 -3.97 -32.78 -3.90
C VAL A 43 -3.82 -31.57 -2.98
N LEU A 44 -2.73 -31.48 -2.21
CA LEU A 44 -2.46 -30.34 -1.34
C LEU A 44 -2.34 -29.03 -2.14
N ASN A 45 -1.67 -29.04 -3.29
CA ASN A 45 -1.57 -27.86 -4.15
C ASN A 45 -2.94 -27.43 -4.71
N LEU A 46 -3.80 -28.38 -5.10
CA LEU A 46 -5.16 -28.06 -5.54
C LEU A 46 -6.02 -27.49 -4.41
N ILE A 47 -5.94 -28.05 -3.20
CA ILE A 47 -6.63 -27.52 -2.02
C ILE A 47 -6.12 -26.11 -1.71
N SER A 48 -4.81 -25.88 -1.78
CA SER A 48 -4.20 -24.56 -1.59
C SER A 48 -4.71 -23.55 -2.60
N LEU A 49 -4.69 -23.87 -3.91
CA LEU A 49 -5.22 -23.00 -4.96
C LEU A 49 -6.71 -22.72 -4.76
N THR A 50 -7.49 -23.70 -4.32
CA THR A 50 -8.93 -23.52 -4.03
C THR A 50 -9.12 -22.57 -2.85
N ALA A 51 -8.32 -22.68 -1.79
CA ALA A 51 -8.33 -21.75 -0.69
C ALA A 51 -7.98 -20.33 -1.15
N TYR A 52 -6.93 -20.16 -1.99
CA TYR A 52 -6.61 -18.86 -2.59
C TYR A 52 -7.77 -18.28 -3.40
N LEU A 53 -8.43 -19.09 -4.23
CA LEU A 53 -9.57 -18.65 -5.02
C LEU A 53 -10.72 -18.15 -4.14
N ILE A 54 -11.07 -18.91 -3.08
CA ILE A 54 -12.09 -18.50 -2.11
C ILE A 54 -11.66 -17.20 -1.41
N GLY A 55 -10.39 -17.08 -1.04
CA GLY A 55 -9.82 -15.88 -0.43
C GLY A 55 -9.97 -14.64 -1.32
N TYR A 56 -9.62 -14.75 -2.61
CA TYR A 56 -9.78 -13.66 -3.57
C TYR A 56 -11.24 -13.31 -3.84
N ILE A 57 -12.14 -14.29 -3.94
CA ILE A 57 -13.58 -14.03 -4.09
C ILE A 57 -14.14 -13.31 -2.86
N ALA A 58 -13.82 -13.79 -1.66
CA ALA A 58 -14.25 -13.16 -0.41
C ALA A 58 -13.71 -11.72 -0.30
N TRP A 59 -12.46 -11.50 -0.66
CA TRP A 59 -11.84 -10.17 -0.67
C TRP A 59 -12.47 -9.24 -1.71
N PHE A 60 -12.75 -9.73 -2.92
CA PHE A 60 -13.46 -8.97 -3.94
C PHE A 60 -14.85 -8.56 -3.46
N LEU A 61 -15.60 -9.48 -2.84
CA LEU A 61 -16.90 -9.20 -2.27
C LEU A 61 -16.81 -8.19 -1.11
N ALA A 62 -15.80 -8.27 -0.24
CA ALA A 62 -15.56 -7.28 0.80
C ALA A 62 -15.31 -5.89 0.22
N ALA A 63 -14.48 -5.81 -0.82
CA ALA A 63 -14.14 -4.57 -1.49
C ALA A 63 -15.35 -3.89 -2.16
N LEU A 64 -16.42 -4.61 -2.52
CA LEU A 64 -17.67 -3.99 -3.00
C LEU A 64 -18.33 -3.10 -1.92
N PHE A 65 -18.10 -3.39 -0.65
CA PHE A 65 -18.69 -2.70 0.50
C PHE A 65 -17.73 -1.72 1.20
N TYR A 66 -16.50 -1.58 0.71
CA TYR A 66 -15.57 -0.60 1.25
C TYR A 66 -16.11 0.82 1.06
N PRO A 67 -15.86 1.72 2.03
CA PRO A 67 -16.32 3.09 1.94
C PRO A 67 -15.61 3.83 0.81
N ASP A 68 -16.34 4.70 0.13
CA ASP A 68 -15.76 5.56 -0.89
C ASP A 68 -14.85 6.61 -0.21
N HIS A 69 -13.62 6.69 -0.69
CA HIS A 69 -12.69 7.74 -0.29
C HIS A 69 -12.83 8.95 -1.24
N PRO A 70 -12.74 10.19 -0.73
CA PRO A 70 -12.78 11.38 -1.57
C PRO A 70 -11.63 11.34 -2.58
N LYS A 71 -11.97 11.52 -3.87
CA LYS A 71 -10.97 11.54 -4.95
C LYS A 71 -10.13 12.81 -4.84
N LYS A 72 -8.81 12.70 -4.96
CA LYS A 72 -7.89 13.84 -5.10
C LYS A 72 -7.16 13.71 -6.43
N GLN A 73 -7.44 14.64 -7.35
CA GLN A 73 -6.98 14.57 -8.75
C GLN A 73 -5.45 14.52 -8.87
N ASP A 74 -4.72 15.16 -7.95
CA ASP A 74 -3.25 15.23 -7.96
C ASP A 74 -2.55 13.98 -7.40
N SER A 75 -3.29 12.89 -7.16
CA SER A 75 -2.75 11.68 -6.55
C SER A 75 -3.26 10.43 -7.27
N TRP A 76 -2.56 9.31 -7.14
CA TRP A 76 -2.90 8.06 -7.83
C TRP A 76 -4.34 7.60 -7.57
N TYR A 77 -4.91 7.92 -6.40
CA TYR A 77 -6.31 7.62 -6.10
C TYR A 77 -7.33 8.58 -6.73
N GLY A 78 -6.86 9.59 -7.46
CA GLY A 78 -7.64 10.37 -8.42
C GLY A 78 -7.95 9.60 -9.70
N PHE A 79 -7.06 8.67 -10.11
CA PHE A 79 -7.27 7.78 -11.27
C PHE A 79 -8.17 6.59 -10.92
N ALA A 80 -7.92 5.91 -9.80
CA ALA A 80 -8.74 4.80 -9.31
C ALA A 80 -8.96 4.93 -7.80
N GLN A 81 -10.20 4.87 -7.32
CA GLN A 81 -10.45 4.91 -5.87
C GLN A 81 -9.84 3.69 -5.17
N PHE A 82 -9.56 3.79 -3.86
CA PHE A 82 -9.03 2.64 -3.10
C PHE A 82 -9.89 1.39 -3.27
N LYS A 83 -11.21 1.56 -3.28
CA LYS A 83 -12.18 0.52 -3.58
C LYS A 83 -11.91 -0.20 -4.90
N GLU A 84 -11.74 0.57 -5.98
CA GLU A 84 -11.47 0.04 -7.33
C GLU A 84 -10.10 -0.65 -7.39
N GLN A 85 -9.10 -0.12 -6.68
CA GLN A 85 -7.77 -0.74 -6.61
C GLN A 85 -7.81 -2.08 -5.86
N TYR A 86 -8.54 -2.18 -4.74
CA TYR A 86 -8.75 -3.47 -4.05
C TYR A 86 -9.52 -4.47 -4.92
N GLN A 87 -10.56 -4.03 -5.63
CA GLN A 87 -11.30 -4.88 -6.57
C GLN A 87 -10.42 -5.38 -7.70
N GLY A 88 -9.63 -4.49 -8.32
CA GLY A 88 -8.68 -4.85 -9.37
C GLY A 88 -7.62 -5.82 -8.89
N ALA A 89 -7.05 -5.60 -7.70
CA ALA A 89 -6.08 -6.49 -7.08
C ALA A 89 -6.69 -7.88 -6.83
N ALA A 90 -7.88 -7.94 -6.23
CA ALA A 90 -8.58 -9.19 -5.94
C ALA A 90 -8.96 -9.96 -7.22
N PHE A 91 -9.43 -9.24 -8.25
CA PHE A 91 -9.76 -9.82 -9.55
C PHE A 91 -8.53 -10.40 -10.26
N LEU A 92 -7.42 -9.66 -10.32
CA LEU A 92 -6.16 -10.15 -10.91
C LEU A 92 -5.67 -11.43 -10.22
N GLY A 93 -5.73 -11.48 -8.88
CA GLY A 93 -5.36 -12.66 -8.11
C GLY A 93 -6.28 -13.87 -8.36
N ALA A 94 -7.59 -13.64 -8.47
CA ALA A 94 -8.55 -14.69 -8.83
C ALA A 94 -8.28 -15.24 -10.24
N VAL A 95 -8.06 -14.37 -11.24
CA VAL A 95 -7.72 -14.77 -12.61
C VAL A 95 -6.41 -15.56 -12.65
N ALA A 96 -5.38 -15.10 -11.94
CA ALA A 96 -4.11 -15.82 -11.81
C ALA A 96 -4.31 -17.23 -11.22
N THR A 97 -5.17 -17.35 -10.20
CA THR A 97 -5.50 -18.63 -9.57
C THR A 97 -6.19 -19.58 -10.55
N VAL A 98 -7.18 -19.09 -11.30
CA VAL A 98 -7.89 -19.89 -12.33
C VAL A 98 -6.92 -20.35 -13.43
N ILE A 99 -6.02 -19.47 -13.87
CA ILE A 99 -4.98 -19.83 -14.85
C ILE A 99 -4.08 -20.95 -14.31
N CYS A 100 -3.62 -20.86 -13.06
CA CYS A 100 -2.82 -21.92 -12.43
C CYS A 100 -3.54 -23.28 -12.39
N MET A 101 -4.85 -23.28 -12.17
CA MET A 101 -5.66 -24.51 -12.14
C MET A 101 -5.92 -25.09 -13.54
N ALA A 102 -6.27 -24.25 -14.51
CA ALA A 102 -6.72 -24.69 -15.82
C ALA A 102 -5.57 -24.91 -16.81
N PHE A 103 -4.51 -24.10 -16.73
CA PHE A 103 -3.43 -24.06 -17.71
C PHE A 103 -2.06 -24.00 -17.01
N PRO A 104 -1.60 -25.13 -16.42
CA PRO A 104 -0.30 -25.18 -15.74
C PRO A 104 0.90 -24.97 -16.68
N THR A 105 0.69 -24.93 -18.00
CA THR A 105 1.73 -24.61 -18.98
C THR A 105 2.10 -23.13 -19.03
N ILE A 106 1.23 -22.23 -18.54
CA ILE A 106 1.44 -20.77 -18.53
C ILE A 106 1.64 -20.21 -17.11
N LEU A 107 2.24 -21.01 -16.21
CA LEU A 107 2.49 -20.63 -14.82
C LEU A 107 3.32 -19.33 -14.67
N ILE A 108 4.22 -19.05 -15.63
CA ILE A 108 4.99 -17.81 -15.62
C ILE A 108 4.09 -16.58 -15.82
N LEU A 109 3.09 -16.68 -16.70
CA LEU A 109 2.11 -15.60 -16.88
C LEU A 109 1.26 -15.42 -15.61
N ALA A 110 0.84 -16.53 -15.01
CA ALA A 110 0.08 -16.49 -13.76
C ALA A 110 0.87 -15.86 -12.60
N SER A 111 2.17 -16.14 -12.47
CA SER A 111 3.01 -15.53 -11.43
C SER A 111 3.19 -14.02 -11.60
N TRP A 112 3.27 -13.54 -12.84
CA TRP A 112 3.24 -12.10 -13.13
C TRP A 112 1.89 -11.45 -12.78
N LEU A 113 0.76 -12.14 -13.01
CA LEU A 113 -0.55 -11.65 -12.58
C LEU A 113 -0.68 -11.59 -11.05
N TYR A 114 -0.19 -12.59 -10.32
CA TYR A 114 -0.11 -12.54 -8.86
C TYR A 114 0.75 -11.37 -8.39
N THR A 115 1.87 -11.11 -9.06
CA THR A 115 2.74 -9.98 -8.73
C THR A 115 2.04 -8.65 -8.98
N ALA A 116 1.35 -8.50 -10.11
CA ALA A 116 0.56 -7.30 -10.41
C ALA A 116 -0.57 -7.08 -9.38
N SER A 117 -1.26 -8.14 -8.97
CA SER A 117 -2.25 -8.11 -7.89
C SER A 117 -1.66 -7.59 -6.57
N ASN A 118 -0.51 -8.14 -6.15
CA ASN A 118 0.17 -7.73 -4.92
C ASN A 118 0.69 -6.28 -4.98
N VAL A 119 1.23 -5.84 -6.13
CA VAL A 119 1.69 -4.47 -6.32
C VAL A 119 0.52 -3.48 -6.23
N MET A 120 -0.60 -3.77 -6.88
CA MET A 120 -1.79 -2.93 -6.81
C MET A 120 -2.34 -2.83 -5.38
N TRP A 121 -2.35 -3.95 -4.66
CA TRP A 121 -2.71 -3.99 -3.24
C TRP A 121 -1.76 -3.14 -2.39
N LEU A 122 -0.45 -3.29 -2.56
CA LEU A 122 0.55 -2.52 -1.81
C LEU A 122 0.41 -1.01 -2.04
N ILE A 123 0.21 -0.59 -3.29
CA ILE A 123 -0.02 0.82 -3.63
C ILE A 123 -1.24 1.35 -2.88
N THR A 124 -2.31 0.56 -2.80
CA THR A 124 -3.54 0.93 -2.09
C THR A 124 -3.28 1.11 -0.60
N GLU A 125 -2.60 0.15 0.03
CA GLU A 125 -2.28 0.21 1.47
C GLU A 125 -1.31 1.35 1.82
N TYR A 126 -0.37 1.64 0.93
CA TYR A 126 0.54 2.77 1.08
C TYR A 126 -0.21 4.10 1.07
N HIS A 127 -1.11 4.30 0.10
CA HIS A 127 -1.91 5.53 0.05
C HIS A 127 -2.88 5.63 1.22
N LYS A 128 -3.46 4.52 1.67
CA LYS A 128 -4.31 4.47 2.87
C LYS A 128 -3.52 4.85 4.13
N TYR A 129 -2.26 4.43 4.23
CA TYR A 129 -1.37 4.82 5.33
C TYR A 129 -1.02 6.31 5.29
N GLN A 130 -0.79 6.89 4.11
CA GLN A 130 -0.48 8.31 3.97
C GLN A 130 -1.69 9.25 4.11
N ASN A 131 -2.89 8.78 3.75
CA ASN A 131 -4.10 9.59 3.73
C ASN A 131 -5.22 8.90 4.54
N PRO A 132 -5.04 8.74 5.86
CA PRO A 132 -6.06 8.16 6.72
C PRO A 132 -7.31 9.07 6.77
N VAL A 133 -8.50 8.47 6.61
CA VAL A 133 -9.76 9.19 6.86
C VAL A 133 -10.06 9.11 8.35
N HIS A 134 -9.57 10.10 9.09
CA HIS A 134 -9.74 10.22 10.54
C HIS A 134 -11.20 10.49 10.95
N GLU A 135 -11.97 11.19 10.10
CA GLU A 135 -13.31 11.68 10.47
C GLU A 135 -14.38 10.59 10.57
N LYS A 136 -14.18 9.42 9.94
CA LYS A 136 -15.20 8.36 9.85
C LYS A 136 -14.91 7.12 10.69
N ASN A 137 -13.69 6.96 11.20
CA ASN A 137 -13.24 5.74 11.87
C ASN A 137 -12.62 6.04 13.24
N SER A 138 -13.43 6.07 14.29
CA SER A 138 -12.97 6.18 15.69
C SER A 138 -12.12 4.98 16.18
N SER A 139 -11.86 4.00 15.29
CA SER A 139 -11.08 2.80 15.56
C SER A 139 -9.81 2.71 14.70
N TYR A 140 -9.46 3.76 13.95
CA TYR A 140 -8.21 3.77 13.18
C TYR A 140 -7.01 3.86 14.13
N SER A 141 -5.97 3.08 13.84
CA SER A 141 -4.69 3.11 14.54
C SER A 141 -3.57 3.12 13.51
N SER A 142 -2.73 4.16 13.57
CA SER A 142 -1.57 4.35 12.71
C SER A 142 -0.58 3.21 12.85
N GLU A 143 -0.33 2.74 14.07
CA GLU A 143 0.55 1.59 14.34
C GLU A 143 0.02 0.29 13.73
N LYS A 144 -1.30 0.07 13.80
CA LYS A 144 -1.94 -1.09 13.17
C LYS A 144 -1.78 -1.06 11.66
N GLN A 145 -2.04 0.09 11.04
CA GLN A 145 -1.91 0.26 9.59
C GLN A 145 -0.45 0.17 9.14
N ALA A 146 0.50 0.71 9.90
CA ALA A 146 1.94 0.58 9.61
C ALA A 146 2.40 -0.89 9.67
N THR A 147 1.91 -1.65 10.66
CA THR A 147 2.20 -3.07 10.79
C THR A 147 1.66 -3.86 9.60
N TYR A 148 0.43 -3.56 9.18
CA TYR A 148 -0.17 -4.16 7.99
C TYR A 148 0.57 -3.80 6.70
N LEU A 149 1.03 -2.55 6.57
CA LEU A 149 1.82 -2.11 5.42
C LEU A 149 3.15 -2.86 5.33
N ARG A 150 3.84 -3.09 6.46
CA ARG A 150 5.07 -3.92 6.49
C ARG A 150 4.81 -5.34 5.99
N TYR A 151 3.69 -5.93 6.41
CA TYR A 151 3.24 -7.22 5.87
C TYR A 151 3.01 -7.18 4.36
N ALA A 152 2.33 -6.15 3.86
CA ALA A 152 2.06 -5.98 2.43
C ALA A 152 3.33 -5.81 1.60
N VAL A 153 4.30 -5.01 2.10
CA VAL A 153 5.61 -4.82 1.45
C VAL A 153 6.36 -6.14 1.34
N LEU A 154 6.48 -6.89 2.44
CA LEU A 154 7.23 -8.15 2.44
C LEU A 154 6.59 -9.21 1.54
N THR A 155 5.25 -9.31 1.56
CA THR A 155 4.50 -10.23 0.71
C THR A 155 4.68 -9.89 -0.78
N THR A 156 4.62 -8.60 -1.11
CA THR A 156 4.82 -8.11 -2.49
C THR A 156 6.26 -8.36 -2.94
N CYS A 157 7.26 -8.03 -2.13
CA CYS A 157 8.67 -8.32 -2.43
C CYS A 157 8.90 -9.82 -2.64
N SER A 158 8.29 -10.66 -1.81
CA SER A 158 8.37 -12.12 -1.96
C SER A 158 7.77 -12.59 -3.30
N SER A 159 6.62 -12.04 -3.69
CA SER A 159 5.96 -12.32 -4.98
C SER A 159 6.82 -11.91 -6.18
N VAL A 160 7.39 -10.69 -6.14
CA VAL A 160 8.25 -10.15 -7.21
C VAL A 160 9.49 -11.02 -7.36
N ILE A 161 10.20 -11.30 -6.27
CA ILE A 161 11.42 -12.13 -6.29
C ILE A 161 11.10 -13.54 -6.79
N THR A 162 10.03 -14.16 -6.31
CA THR A 162 9.62 -15.50 -6.75
C THR A 162 9.33 -15.52 -8.24
N THR A 163 8.64 -14.51 -8.76
CA THR A 163 8.28 -14.40 -10.18
C THR A 163 9.50 -14.18 -11.08
N LEU A 164 10.44 -13.33 -10.64
CA LEU A 164 11.71 -13.11 -11.34
C LEU A 164 12.53 -14.40 -11.38
N ILE A 165 12.68 -15.08 -10.25
CA ILE A 165 13.43 -16.34 -10.16
C ILE A 165 12.79 -17.41 -11.05
N ALA A 166 11.46 -17.54 -11.03
CA ALA A 166 10.74 -18.47 -11.88
C ALA A 166 10.95 -18.16 -13.38
N THR A 167 10.94 -16.88 -13.75
CA THR A 167 11.20 -16.44 -15.13
C THR A 167 12.64 -16.76 -15.55
N ILE A 168 13.63 -16.50 -14.69
CA ILE A 168 15.04 -16.83 -14.96
C ILE A 168 15.22 -18.34 -15.11
N GLY A 169 14.63 -19.14 -14.21
CA GLY A 169 14.67 -20.60 -14.31
C GLY A 169 14.05 -21.13 -15.61
N PHE A 170 12.94 -20.53 -16.03
CA PHE A 170 12.29 -20.88 -17.30
C PHE A 170 13.15 -20.54 -18.53
N LEU A 171 13.79 -19.37 -18.55
CA LEU A 171 14.65 -18.94 -19.67
C LEU A 171 16.00 -19.67 -19.72
N PHE A 172 16.53 -20.07 -18.55
CA PHE A 172 17.83 -20.72 -18.43
C PHE A 172 17.71 -22.05 -17.65
N PRO A 173 17.23 -23.13 -18.30
CA PRO A 173 17.04 -24.44 -17.67
C PRO A 173 18.28 -24.98 -16.93
N GLN A 174 19.48 -24.65 -17.44
CA GLN A 174 20.77 -25.08 -16.91
C GLN A 174 21.01 -24.61 -15.46
N ILE A 175 20.45 -23.46 -15.07
CA ILE A 175 20.56 -22.89 -13.72
C ILE A 175 19.27 -23.06 -12.89
N THR A 176 18.28 -23.81 -13.39
CA THR A 176 16.98 -23.99 -12.71
C THR A 176 17.13 -24.55 -11.30
N PHE A 177 18.04 -25.51 -11.10
CA PHE A 177 18.26 -26.08 -9.78
C PHE A 177 18.76 -25.02 -8.76
N LEU A 178 19.73 -24.21 -9.18
CA LEU A 178 20.30 -23.15 -8.34
C LEU A 178 19.27 -22.06 -8.03
N THR A 179 18.52 -21.64 -9.05
CA THR A 179 17.45 -20.64 -8.89
C THR A 179 16.34 -21.14 -7.96
N LEU A 180 15.93 -22.41 -8.06
CA LEU A 180 14.97 -23.02 -7.13
C LEU A 180 15.50 -23.03 -5.68
N LEU A 181 16.79 -23.34 -5.48
CA LEU A 181 17.40 -23.33 -4.15
C LEU A 181 17.36 -21.92 -3.55
N ILE A 182 17.80 -20.92 -4.31
CA ILE A 182 17.77 -19.50 -3.91
C ILE A 182 16.33 -19.06 -3.61
N SER A 183 15.36 -19.46 -4.44
CA SER A 183 13.95 -19.14 -4.23
C SER A 183 13.41 -19.65 -2.90
N VAL A 184 13.82 -20.85 -2.47
CA VAL A 184 13.39 -21.42 -1.19
C VAL A 184 13.94 -20.61 -0.03
N PHE A 185 15.23 -20.26 -0.06
CA PHE A 185 15.85 -19.47 1.00
C PHE A 185 15.25 -18.06 1.07
N LEU A 186 15.24 -17.31 -0.04
CA LEU A 186 14.70 -15.96 -0.08
C LEU A 186 13.20 -15.93 0.19
N GLY A 187 12.46 -16.90 -0.35
CA GLY A 187 11.03 -17.03 -0.12
C GLY A 187 10.72 -17.21 1.36
N ASN A 188 11.41 -18.09 2.07
CA ASN A 188 11.20 -18.29 3.51
C ASN A 188 11.70 -17.09 4.34
N LEU A 189 12.83 -16.48 3.96
CA LEU A 189 13.37 -15.30 4.64
C LEU A 189 12.39 -14.11 4.64
N LEU A 190 11.59 -13.97 3.59
CA LEU A 190 10.57 -12.92 3.49
C LEU A 190 9.21 -13.35 4.04
N THR A 191 8.82 -14.60 3.85
CA THR A 191 7.52 -15.12 4.31
C THR A 191 7.43 -15.17 5.83
N LEU A 192 8.51 -15.55 6.54
CA LEU A 192 8.48 -15.68 7.99
C LEU A 192 8.22 -14.33 8.70
N PRO A 193 8.96 -13.24 8.40
CA PRO A 193 8.64 -11.92 8.95
C PRO A 193 7.27 -11.39 8.48
N ALA A 194 6.84 -11.70 7.25
CA ALA A 194 5.50 -11.34 6.80
C ALA A 194 4.42 -11.99 7.67
N LEU A 195 4.54 -13.28 7.98
CA LEU A 195 3.65 -13.99 8.90
C LEU A 195 3.67 -13.41 10.31
N TYR A 196 4.84 -12.97 10.79
CA TYR A 196 4.97 -12.30 12.07
C TYR A 196 4.15 -10.98 12.11
N PHE A 197 4.31 -10.11 11.11
CA PHE A 197 3.55 -8.85 11.05
C PHE A 197 2.05 -9.08 10.82
N TRP A 198 1.68 -10.08 10.02
CA TRP A 198 0.28 -10.48 9.87
C TRP A 198 -0.32 -10.96 11.20
N GLY A 199 0.44 -11.75 11.98
CA GLY A 199 0.05 -12.19 13.30
C GLY A 199 -0.11 -11.04 14.29
N GLN A 200 0.83 -10.10 14.32
CA GLN A 200 0.70 -8.88 15.11
C GLN A 200 -0.55 -8.09 14.73
N TYR A 201 -0.75 -7.83 13.43
CA TYR A 201 -1.94 -7.14 12.93
C TYR A 201 -3.26 -7.82 13.33
N SER A 202 -3.29 -9.15 13.34
CA SER A 202 -4.50 -9.95 13.54
C SER A 202 -4.85 -10.19 15.01
N PHE A 203 -3.85 -10.30 15.90
CA PHE A 203 -4.04 -10.71 17.29
C PHE A 203 -3.64 -9.66 18.32
N LEU A 204 -2.87 -8.63 17.94
CA LEU A 204 -2.51 -7.56 18.86
C LEU A 204 -3.58 -6.47 18.87
N ASP A 205 -3.99 -6.07 20.06
CA ASP A 205 -4.88 -4.93 20.25
C ASP A 205 -4.08 -3.64 20.16
N PHE A 206 -4.20 -2.95 19.02
CA PHE A 206 -3.63 -1.62 18.84
C PHE A 206 -4.61 -0.57 19.36
N LYS A 207 -4.10 0.39 20.12
CA LYS A 207 -4.89 1.53 20.58
C LYS A 207 -5.26 2.41 19.38
N PRO A 208 -6.53 2.84 19.23
CA PRO A 208 -6.90 3.85 18.25
C PRO A 208 -6.05 5.09 18.46
N ASP A 209 -5.69 5.77 17.36
CA ASP A 209 -5.04 7.06 17.47
C ASP A 209 -6.01 8.01 18.19
N GLU A 210 -5.57 8.63 19.28
CA GLU A 210 -6.28 9.75 19.85
C GLU A 210 -6.34 10.81 18.74
N GLY A 211 -7.53 11.04 18.19
CA GLY A 211 -7.72 11.96 17.07
C GLY A 211 -7.01 13.27 17.38
N ILE A 212 -6.31 13.85 16.38
CA ILE A 212 -5.52 15.09 16.48
C ILE A 212 -6.17 15.98 17.53
N ASN A 213 -5.55 15.98 18.71
CA ASN A 213 -6.18 16.48 19.91
C ASN A 213 -6.71 17.88 19.62
N GLN A 214 -7.93 18.15 20.09
CA GLN A 214 -8.52 19.48 20.12
C GLN A 214 -7.47 20.54 20.52
N SER A 215 -6.45 20.22 21.33
CA SER A 215 -5.27 21.05 21.58
C SER A 215 -4.64 21.74 20.35
N TYR A 216 -4.45 21.09 19.19
CA TYR A 216 -3.83 21.75 18.03
C TYR A 216 -4.81 22.65 17.29
N THR A 217 -6.08 22.25 17.18
CA THR A 217 -7.14 23.11 16.61
C THR A 217 -7.40 24.30 17.52
N THR A 218 -7.43 24.10 18.85
CA THR A 218 -7.57 25.13 19.87
C THR A 218 -6.32 26.02 19.93
N LEU A 219 -5.11 25.49 19.70
CA LEU A 219 -3.89 26.31 19.59
C LEU A 219 -3.93 27.18 18.33
N CYS A 220 -4.31 26.62 17.18
CA CYS A 220 -4.44 27.37 15.93
C CYS A 220 -5.54 28.42 16.02
N GLU A 221 -6.70 28.07 16.59
CA GLU A 221 -7.82 29.00 16.81
C GLU A 221 -7.43 30.13 17.77
N ASN A 222 -6.70 29.82 18.85
CA ASN A 222 -6.16 30.83 19.76
C ASN A 222 -5.08 31.71 19.12
N LEU A 223 -4.24 31.17 18.23
CA LEU A 223 -3.23 31.95 17.50
C LEU A 223 -3.89 32.88 16.48
N LEU A 224 -4.90 32.40 15.75
CA LEU A 224 -5.68 33.21 14.81
C LEU A 224 -6.49 34.30 15.52
N LEU A 225 -7.11 33.99 16.67
CA LEU A 225 -7.81 34.98 17.51
C LEU A 225 -6.84 36.04 18.08
N LYS A 226 -5.61 35.63 18.43
CA LYS A 226 -4.58 36.55 18.94
C LYS A 226 -4.04 37.47 17.84
N GLU A 227 -3.96 36.99 16.59
CA GLU A 227 -3.56 37.79 15.44
C GLU A 227 -4.62 38.86 15.11
N VAL A 228 -5.91 38.48 15.10
CA VAL A 228 -7.05 39.41 14.90
C VAL A 228 -7.13 40.47 16.02
N GLN A 229 -6.86 40.10 17.28
CA GLN A 229 -6.79 41.07 18.37
C GLN A 229 -5.59 42.01 18.28
N HIS A 230 -4.48 41.57 17.66
CA HIS A 230 -3.32 42.42 17.44
C HIS A 230 -3.53 43.40 16.28
N THR A 231 -4.28 43.01 15.24
CA THR A 231 -4.68 43.90 14.14
C THR A 231 -5.74 44.92 14.59
N ALA A 232 -6.64 44.55 15.50
CA ALA A 232 -7.66 45.43 16.07
C ALA A 232 -7.12 46.46 17.10
N ARG A 233 -5.83 46.39 17.45
CA ARG A 233 -5.15 47.33 18.37
C ARG A 233 -4.12 48.24 17.68
N LEU A 234 -4.05 48.27 16.36
CA LEU A 234 -3.34 49.35 15.69
C LEU A 234 -4.24 50.60 15.73
N PRO A 235 -3.77 51.74 16.28
CA PRO A 235 -4.52 52.97 16.17
C PRO A 235 -4.67 53.31 14.69
N VAL A 236 -5.87 53.74 14.31
CA VAL A 236 -6.12 54.37 13.02
C VAL A 236 -5.15 55.54 12.89
N ILE A 237 -4.09 55.36 12.11
CA ILE A 237 -3.29 56.47 11.60
C ILE A 237 -4.18 57.08 10.52
N SER A 238 -4.71 58.27 10.85
CA SER A 238 -5.45 59.12 9.94
C SER A 238 -4.65 59.35 8.66
N GLU A 239 -5.34 59.20 7.53
CA GLU A 239 -4.89 59.64 6.21
C GLU A 239 -4.43 61.09 6.28
N GLU A 240 -3.15 61.34 6.04
CA GLU A 240 -2.71 62.65 5.57
C GLU A 240 -1.58 62.51 4.54
N GLU A 241 -1.90 63.07 3.38
CA GLU A 241 -1.00 63.58 2.35
C GLU A 241 -0.31 62.62 1.37
N ILE A 242 -1.01 62.41 0.26
CA ILE A 242 -0.43 62.16 -1.06
C ILE A 242 0.51 63.32 -1.42
N THR A 243 1.81 63.06 -1.53
CA THR A 243 2.69 63.81 -2.43
C THR A 243 3.71 62.86 -3.07
N CYS A 244 3.49 62.54 -4.34
CA CYS A 244 4.58 62.11 -5.22
C CYS A 244 5.43 63.34 -5.59
N PRO A 245 6.74 63.15 -5.78
CA PRO A 245 7.39 63.79 -6.91
C PRO A 245 8.05 62.75 -7.81
N LEU A 246 7.71 62.88 -9.09
CA LEU A 246 8.32 62.20 -10.22
C LEU A 246 9.65 62.87 -10.59
N ASN A 247 10.60 62.04 -11.03
CA ASN A 247 11.67 62.30 -12.02
C ASN A 247 13.01 62.94 -11.61
N LEU A 248 14.09 62.21 -11.93
CA LEU A 248 15.21 62.56 -12.83
C LEU A 248 16.17 61.34 -12.93
N THR A 249 15.96 60.45 -13.90
CA THR A 249 16.75 60.22 -15.14
C THR A 249 17.94 59.25 -15.03
N PRO A 250 18.26 58.53 -16.13
CA PRO A 250 19.09 57.32 -16.12
C PRO A 250 20.55 57.64 -16.50
N GLU A 251 21.51 56.93 -15.92
CA GLU A 251 22.84 56.83 -16.50
C GLU A 251 23.34 55.39 -16.48
N SER A 252 23.84 54.99 -17.65
CA SER A 252 24.33 53.67 -17.99
C SER A 252 25.75 53.45 -17.48
N SER A 253 26.11 52.21 -17.15
CA SER A 253 27.18 51.49 -17.88
C SER A 253 27.55 50.17 -17.20
N HIS A 254 27.52 49.10 -18.01
CA HIS A 254 28.39 47.92 -18.02
C HIS A 254 28.58 47.11 -16.71
N ALA A 255 27.94 45.95 -16.60
CA ALA A 255 28.37 44.64 -17.13
C ALA A 255 29.38 43.93 -16.22
N GLU A 256 28.92 42.94 -15.45
CA GLU A 256 29.68 41.71 -15.27
C GLU A 256 28.75 40.54 -14.91
N VAL A 257 28.93 39.47 -15.68
CA VAL A 257 28.33 38.15 -15.56
C VAL A 257 29.03 37.42 -14.42
N LEU A 258 28.28 36.78 -13.51
CA LEU A 258 28.71 35.54 -12.85
C LEU A 258 27.48 34.80 -12.31
N ASP A 259 27.33 33.58 -12.81
CA ASP A 259 26.47 32.51 -12.32
C ASP A 259 26.84 32.13 -10.87
N GLU A 260 25.87 31.98 -9.97
CA GLU A 260 25.75 30.82 -9.07
C GLU A 260 24.48 30.88 -8.20
N GLU A 261 23.81 29.73 -8.15
CA GLU A 261 22.87 29.21 -7.13
C GLU A 261 22.18 30.16 -6.13
N ALA A 262 20.84 30.26 -6.24
CA ALA A 262 19.92 30.01 -5.13
C ALA A 262 18.47 30.34 -5.54
N SER A 263 17.69 29.33 -5.91
CA SER A 263 16.23 29.41 -6.01
C SER A 263 15.68 28.04 -5.59
N LEU A 264 14.64 27.88 -4.79
CA LEU A 264 13.71 28.81 -4.19
C LEU A 264 13.05 28.00 -3.07
N ILE A 265 13.39 28.29 -1.81
CA ILE A 265 12.59 27.85 -0.66
C ILE A 265 11.33 28.70 -0.69
N SER A 266 10.26 28.15 -1.26
CA SER A 266 8.92 28.71 -1.14
C SER A 266 8.21 28.03 0.04
N PRO A 267 7.81 28.76 1.08
CA PRO A 267 6.90 28.25 2.09
C PRO A 267 5.49 28.25 1.49
N ARG A 268 4.86 27.08 1.40
CA ARG A 268 3.42 26.96 1.13
C ARG A 268 2.80 26.21 2.29
N THR A 269 2.21 26.97 3.22
CA THR A 269 0.75 27.16 3.37
C THR A 269 0.07 25.92 3.90
N CYS A 270 -0.35 26.00 5.16
CA CYS A 270 -1.34 25.14 5.79
C CYS A 270 -2.58 24.99 4.89
N LEU A 271 -2.91 23.74 4.57
CA LEU A 271 -4.24 23.23 4.24
C LEU A 271 -4.22 21.72 4.48
#